data_AF-A0A961E1E3-F1
#
_entry.id   AF-A0A961E1E3-F1
#
_cell.length_a   1.000
_cell.length_b   1.000
_cell.length_c   1.000
_cell.angle_alpha   90.00
_cell.angle_beta   90.00
_cell.angle_gamma   90.00
#
_symmetry.space_group_name_H-M   'P 1'
#
loop_
_entity.id
_entity.type
_entity.pdbx_description
1 polymer ?
#
loop_
_entity_poly.entity_id
_entity_poly.type
_entity_poly.pdbx_seq_one_letter_code
_entity_poly.pdbx_strand_id
1 'polypeptide(L)'
;STYDDIRTAATDGSLAVDVTDDNVYVLSGLVDDIADGPDSVDRDQLDLAVEFIRDVGVYSEDDTVERLLAADTDLGQLVSAVLNPDGSSAASSPQAVAQWEELERFVESRLRRE
;
A
#
# COMPACT_ATOMS: atom_id res chain seq x y z
N SER A 1 7.57 -18.85 -17.48
CA SER A 1 8.67 -19.25 -18.40
C SER A 1 9.32 -18.07 -19.13
N THR A 2 9.53 -16.93 -18.49
CA THR A 2 10.15 -15.72 -19.09
C THR A 2 11.28 -15.13 -18.24
N TYR A 3 11.52 -15.70 -17.06
CA TYR A 3 12.58 -15.24 -16.15
C TYR A 3 13.98 -15.42 -16.75
N ASP A 4 14.19 -16.47 -17.53
CA ASP A 4 15.48 -16.71 -18.20
C ASP A 4 15.83 -15.62 -19.22
N ASP A 5 14.83 -15.01 -19.85
CA ASP A 5 15.03 -13.89 -20.77
C ASP A 5 15.52 -12.64 -20.02
N ILE A 6 14.91 -12.34 -18.86
CA ILE A 6 15.34 -11.24 -17.97
C ILE A 6 16.79 -11.43 -17.51
N ARG A 7 17.13 -12.63 -17.04
CA ARG A 7 18.51 -12.94 -16.59
C ARG A 7 19.52 -12.80 -17.72
N THR A 8 19.16 -13.23 -18.93
CA THR A 8 20.03 -13.13 -20.10
C THR A 8 20.30 -11.67 -20.45
N ALA A 9 19.25 -10.85 -20.56
CA ALA A 9 19.37 -9.42 -20.83
C ALA A 9 20.17 -8.67 -19.75
N ALA A 10 20.04 -9.07 -18.48
CA ALA A 10 20.83 -8.49 -17.39
C ALA A 10 22.33 -8.83 -17.52
N THR A 11 22.63 -10.05 -17.97
CA THR A 11 24.01 -10.55 -18.11
C THR A 11 24.73 -9.96 -19.33
N ASP A 12 24.00 -9.79 -20.43
CA ASP A 12 24.56 -9.24 -21.68
C ASP A 12 24.51 -7.70 -21.75
N GLY A 13 23.92 -7.06 -20.74
CA GLY A 13 23.85 -5.60 -20.60
C GLY A 13 22.77 -4.93 -21.47
N SER A 14 21.86 -5.70 -22.05
CA SER A 14 20.74 -5.18 -22.84
C SER A 14 19.47 -4.89 -22.02
N LEU A 15 19.42 -5.29 -20.75
CA LEU A 15 18.27 -5.04 -19.88
C LEU A 15 18.09 -3.53 -19.64
N ALA A 16 16.94 -3.00 -20.07
CA ALA A 16 16.43 -1.71 -19.65
C ALA A 16 15.34 -1.92 -18.59
N VAL A 17 15.48 -1.25 -17.46
CA VAL A 17 14.48 -1.27 -16.38
C VAL A 17 13.72 0.04 -16.42
N ASP A 18 12.46 -0.03 -16.86
CA ASP A 18 11.54 1.09 -16.93
C ASP A 18 10.31 0.78 -16.08
N VAL A 19 9.91 1.73 -15.23
CA VAL A 19 8.72 1.62 -14.37
C VAL A 19 7.64 2.51 -14.96
N THR A 20 6.46 1.96 -15.23
CA THR A 20 5.31 2.73 -15.70
C THR A 20 4.65 3.48 -14.55
N ASP A 21 3.93 4.56 -14.84
CA ASP A 21 3.29 5.39 -13.82
C ASP A 21 2.36 4.60 -12.89
N ASP A 22 1.62 3.62 -13.42
CA ASP A 22 0.73 2.74 -12.64
C ASP A 22 1.48 1.77 -11.69
N ASN A 23 2.81 1.64 -11.81
CA ASN A 23 3.66 0.81 -10.96
C ASN A 23 4.50 1.66 -9.98
N VAL A 24 4.08 2.90 -9.72
CA VAL A 24 4.72 3.80 -8.75
C VAL A 24 3.91 3.82 -7.47
N TYR A 25 4.41 3.13 -6.45
CA TYR A 25 3.74 3.00 -5.15
C TYR A 25 4.40 3.93 -4.11
N VAL A 26 3.64 4.89 -3.56
CA VAL A 26 4.15 5.91 -2.63
C VAL A 26 3.47 5.80 -1.27
N LEU A 27 4.17 5.24 -0.29
CA LEU A 27 3.64 5.07 1.08
C LEU A 27 3.89 6.30 1.96
N SER A 28 4.94 7.07 1.68
CA SER A 28 5.34 8.23 2.47
C SER A 28 4.26 9.29 2.52
N GLY A 29 4.06 9.90 3.69
CA GLY A 29 3.09 10.98 3.90
C GLY A 29 1.69 10.49 4.28
N LEU A 30 1.32 9.25 3.91
CA LEU A 30 -0.02 8.72 4.19
C LEU A 30 -0.34 8.68 5.69
N VAL A 31 0.64 8.41 6.55
CA VAL A 31 0.43 8.43 8.01
C VAL A 31 0.02 9.81 8.52
N ASP A 32 0.65 10.88 8.01
CA ASP A 32 0.37 12.26 8.39
C ASP A 32 -0.99 12.69 7.81
N ASP A 33 -1.26 12.37 6.55
CA ASP A 33 -2.53 12.68 5.89
C ASP A 33 -3.71 11.96 6.56
N ILE A 34 -3.53 10.67 6.93
CA ILE A 34 -4.50 9.90 7.70
C ILE A 34 -4.76 10.56 9.06
N ALA A 35 -3.74 11.09 9.73
CA ALA A 35 -3.90 11.80 11.00
C ALA A 35 -4.71 13.10 10.83
N ASP A 36 -4.54 13.80 9.71
CA ASP A 36 -5.27 15.03 9.41
C ASP A 36 -6.72 14.80 8.93
N GLY A 37 -7.05 13.61 8.42
CA GLY A 37 -8.41 13.24 8.03
C GLY A 37 -8.51 12.67 6.62
N PRO A 38 -9.62 11.98 6.29
CA PRO A 38 -9.79 11.39 4.95
C PRO A 38 -9.76 12.43 3.82
N ASP A 39 -10.21 13.66 4.08
CA ASP A 39 -10.19 14.75 3.08
C ASP A 39 -8.77 15.24 2.76
N SER A 40 -7.80 14.93 3.62
CA SER A 40 -6.38 15.25 3.41
C SER A 40 -5.65 14.15 2.63
N VAL A 41 -6.23 12.96 2.50
CA VAL A 41 -5.60 11.80 1.86
C VAL A 41 -5.82 11.85 0.35
N ASP A 42 -4.74 11.79 -0.43
CA ASP A 42 -4.84 11.64 -1.88
C ASP A 42 -5.38 10.23 -2.23
N ARG A 43 -6.50 10.21 -2.96
CA ARG A 43 -7.20 8.97 -3.28
C ARG A 43 -6.38 8.04 -4.17
N ASP A 44 -5.74 8.58 -5.21
CA ASP A 44 -5.04 7.76 -6.21
C ASP A 44 -3.75 7.18 -5.58
N GLN A 45 -3.08 7.97 -4.73
CA GLN A 45 -1.98 7.49 -3.91
C GLN A 45 -2.41 6.37 -2.96
N LEU A 46 -3.52 6.56 -2.23
CA LEU A 46 -4.00 5.56 -1.29
C LEU A 46 -4.41 4.25 -2.00
N ASP A 47 -5.06 4.35 -3.16
CA ASP A 47 -5.49 3.18 -3.93
C ASP A 47 -4.29 2.31 -4.33
N LEU A 48 -3.26 2.94 -4.92
CA LEU A 48 -2.02 2.24 -5.29
C LEU A 48 -1.27 1.71 -4.07
N ALA A 49 -1.18 2.48 -2.98
CA ALA A 49 -0.53 2.00 -1.76
C ALA A 49 -1.25 0.77 -1.18
N VAL A 50 -2.58 0.78 -1.16
CA VAL A 50 -3.39 -0.35 -0.70
C VAL A 50 -3.23 -1.56 -1.62
N GLU A 51 -3.18 -1.38 -2.94
CA GLU A 51 -2.86 -2.43 -3.90
C GLU A 51 -1.53 -3.11 -3.55
N PHE A 52 -0.45 -2.32 -3.45
CA PHE A 52 0.87 -2.84 -3.15
C PHE A 52 0.95 -3.56 -1.80
N ILE A 53 0.35 -2.98 -0.74
CA ILE A 53 0.37 -3.60 0.59
C ILE A 53 -0.40 -4.93 0.58
N ARG A 54 -1.52 -5.02 -0.14
CA ARG A 54 -2.26 -6.28 -0.31
C ARG A 54 -1.44 -7.33 -1.05
N ASP A 55 -0.74 -6.95 -2.11
CA ASP A 55 0.14 -7.86 -2.84
C ASP A 55 1.30 -8.38 -1.98
N VAL A 56 1.89 -7.51 -1.15
CA VAL A 56 2.89 -7.92 -0.14
C VAL A 56 2.28 -8.93 0.85
N GLY A 57 1.07 -8.67 1.35
CA GLY A 57 0.33 -9.58 2.23
C GLY A 57 0.13 -10.96 1.60
N VAL A 58 -0.42 -10.99 0.39
CA VAL A 58 -0.67 -12.21 -0.38
C VAL A 58 0.63 -12.97 -0.65
N TYR A 59 1.68 -12.30 -1.14
CA TYR A 59 2.97 -12.93 -1.43
C TYR A 59 3.62 -13.52 -0.16
N SER A 60 3.45 -12.85 0.99
CA SER A 60 4.02 -13.30 2.26
C SER A 60 3.18 -14.33 3.01
N GLU A 61 1.99 -14.68 2.50
CA GLU A 61 1.01 -15.58 3.15
C GLU A 61 0.65 -15.14 4.58
N ASP A 62 0.58 -13.83 4.82
CA ASP A 62 0.32 -13.21 6.13
C ASP A 62 -1.03 -12.46 6.13
N ASP A 63 -1.85 -12.67 7.16
CA ASP A 63 -3.20 -12.11 7.27
C ASP A 63 -3.24 -10.70 7.88
N THR A 64 -2.08 -10.13 8.26
CA THR A 64 -1.97 -8.80 8.88
C THR A 64 -2.67 -7.72 8.06
N VAL A 65 -2.48 -7.72 6.73
CA VAL A 65 -3.08 -6.72 5.83
C VAL A 65 -4.58 -6.86 5.78
N GLU A 66 -5.10 -8.08 5.64
CA GLU A 66 -6.53 -8.35 5.61
C GLU A 66 -7.20 -7.94 6.93
N ARG A 67 -6.59 -8.29 8.06
CA ARG A 67 -7.08 -7.96 9.40
C ARG A 67 -7.12 -6.45 9.65
N LEU A 68 -6.08 -5.71 9.26
CA LEU A 68 -5.99 -4.27 9.51
C LEU A 68 -6.83 -3.42 8.54
N LEU A 69 -7.13 -3.95 7.35
CA LEU A 69 -8.01 -3.31 6.37
C LEU A 69 -9.45 -3.85 6.40
N ALA A 70 -9.81 -4.66 7.40
CA ALA A 70 -11.16 -5.18 7.55
C ALA A 70 -12.17 -4.04 7.78
N ALA A 71 -13.38 -4.18 7.23
CA ALA A 71 -14.38 -3.11 7.18
C ALA A 71 -14.87 -2.62 8.55
N ASP A 72 -14.67 -3.41 9.60
CA ASP A 72 -15.01 -3.07 10.98
C ASP A 72 -13.87 -2.38 11.76
N THR A 73 -12.69 -2.25 11.16
CA THR A 73 -11.56 -1.50 11.72
C THR A 73 -11.65 -0.01 11.37
N ASP A 74 -11.06 0.83 12.21
CA ASP A 74 -11.00 2.28 11.97
C ASP A 74 -10.27 2.61 10.67
N LEU A 75 -9.12 1.96 10.40
CA LEU A 75 -8.40 2.12 9.15
C LEU A 75 -9.20 1.63 7.95
N GLY A 76 -9.82 0.44 8.03
CA GLY A 76 -10.63 -0.09 6.94
C GLY A 76 -11.82 0.82 6.59
N GLN A 77 -12.45 1.43 7.58
CA GLN A 77 -13.50 2.42 7.37
C GLN A 77 -12.98 3.70 6.70
N LEU A 78 -11.83 4.21 7.14
CA LEU A 78 -11.19 5.39 6.55
C LEU A 78 -10.81 5.13 5.09
N VAL A 79 -10.13 4.01 4.82
CA VAL A 79 -9.75 3.60 3.45
C VAL A 79 -11.00 3.47 2.57
N SER A 80 -12.05 2.83 3.09
CA SER A 80 -13.32 2.71 2.36
C SER A 80 -13.93 4.09 2.04
N ALA A 81 -13.91 5.03 2.99
CA ALA A 81 -14.45 6.36 2.80
C ALA A 81 -13.68 7.18 1.75
N VAL A 82 -12.34 7.08 1.72
CA VAL A 82 -11.49 7.75 0.73
C VAL A 82 -11.70 7.14 -0.66
N LEU A 83 -11.72 5.81 -0.76
CA LEU A 83 -11.80 5.11 -2.06
C LEU A 83 -13.22 5.09 -2.65
N ASN A 84 -14.26 5.18 -1.81
CA ASN A 84 -15.68 5.14 -2.19
C ASN A 84 -16.46 6.32 -1.58
N PRO A 85 -16.34 7.53 -2.14
CA PRO A 85 -16.97 8.73 -1.59
C PRO A 85 -18.48 8.80 -1.93
N ASP A 86 -19.28 7.89 -1.40
CA ASP A 86 -20.75 7.89 -1.54
C ASP A 86 -21.47 8.71 -0.44
N GLY A 87 -20.76 9.66 0.19
CA GLY A 87 -21.31 10.60 1.18
C GLY A 87 -21.21 10.17 2.65
N SER A 88 -20.50 9.08 2.94
CA SER A 88 -20.13 8.65 4.29
C SER A 88 -18.77 9.26 4.67
N SER A 89 -18.73 10.23 5.59
CA SER A 89 -17.45 10.67 6.18
C SER A 89 -17.07 9.70 7.31
N ALA A 90 -16.03 8.89 7.11
CA ALA A 90 -15.32 8.33 8.25
C ALA A 90 -14.53 9.46 8.91
N ALA A 91 -14.54 9.57 10.24
CA ALA A 91 -13.61 10.47 10.92
C ALA A 91 -12.24 9.78 11.02
N SER A 92 -11.16 10.56 10.95
CA SER A 92 -9.86 10.01 11.38
C SER A 92 -9.89 9.72 12.88
N SER A 93 -9.13 8.70 13.27
CA SER A 93 -8.95 8.29 14.66
C SER A 93 -7.48 7.99 14.94
N PRO A 94 -7.00 8.17 16.19
CA PRO A 94 -5.66 7.72 16.58
C PRO A 94 -5.42 6.23 16.31
N GLN A 95 -6.49 5.43 16.30
CA GLN A 95 -6.41 4.01 16.01
C GLN A 95 -6.17 3.74 14.52
N ALA A 96 -6.78 4.51 13.61
CA ALA A 96 -6.52 4.40 12.16
C ALA A 96 -5.04 4.71 11.84
N VAL A 97 -4.48 5.76 12.46
CA VAL A 97 -3.06 6.11 12.35
C VAL A 97 -2.18 4.96 12.84
N ALA A 98 -2.43 4.44 14.05
CA ALA A 98 -1.64 3.34 14.61
C ALA A 98 -1.73 2.04 13.78
N GLN A 99 -2.90 1.78 13.16
CA GLN A 99 -3.10 0.66 12.26
C GLN A 99 -2.33 0.84 10.95
N TRP A 100 -2.27 2.06 10.41
CA TRP A 100 -1.46 2.36 9.23
C TRP A 100 0.04 2.21 9.53
N GLU A 101 0.53 2.73 10.66
CA GLU A 101 1.91 2.52 11.11
C GLU A 101 2.24 1.02 11.31
N GLU A 102 1.26 0.19 11.66
CA GLU A 102 1.43 -1.28 11.71
C GLU A 102 1.59 -1.87 10.31
N LEU A 103 0.84 -1.41 9.31
CA LEU A 103 1.02 -1.81 7.92
C LEU A 103 2.39 -1.40 7.37
N GLU A 104 2.86 -0.18 7.67
CA GLU A 104 4.19 0.29 7.26
C GLU A 104 5.28 -0.60 7.85
N ARG A 105 5.24 -0.86 9.16
CA ARG A 105 6.17 -1.78 9.84
C ARG A 105 6.10 -3.19 9.27
N PHE A 106 4.89 -3.66 8.94
CA PHE A 106 4.70 -4.96 8.30
C PHE A 106 5.41 -5.01 6.94
N VAL A 107 5.16 -4.03 6.05
CA VAL A 107 5.84 -3.95 4.75
C VAL A 107 7.35 -3.89 4.92
N GLU A 108 7.86 -3.00 5.78
CA GLU A 108 9.30 -2.90 6.05
C GLU A 108 9.92 -4.23 6.47
N SER A 109 9.21 -5.02 7.28
CA SER A 109 9.69 -6.34 7.72
C SER A 109 9.80 -7.37 6.58
N ARG A 110 9.07 -7.15 5.48
CA ARG A 110 9.08 -8.01 4.28
C ARG A 110 10.08 -7.53 3.21
N LEU A 111 10.64 -6.33 3.33
CA LEU A 111 11.64 -5.80 2.40
C LEU A 111 13.07 -6.20 2.82
N ARG A 112 13.62 -7.22 2.14
CA ARG A 112 15.03 -7.60 2.30
C ARG A 112 15.92 -6.64 1.52
N ARG A 113 16.91 -6.03 2.19
CA ARG A 113 17.94 -5.22 1.53
C ARG A 113 18.98 -6.15 0.87
N GLU A 114 19.27 -5.91 -0.41
CA GLU A 114 20.32 -6.59 -1.19
C GLU A 114 21.63 -5.81 -1.22
#